data_AF-A0A1H9VVY5-F1
#
_entry.id   AF-A0A1H9VVY5-F1
#
_cell.length_a   1.000
_cell.length_b   1.000
_cell.length_c   1.000
_cell.angle_alpha   90.00
_cell.angle_beta   90.00
_cell.angle_gamma   90.00
#
_symmetry.space_group_name_H-M   'P 1'
#
loop_
_entity.id
_entity.type
_entity.pdbx_description
1 polymer ?
#
loop_
_entity_poly.entity_id
_entity_poly.type
_entity_poly.pdbx_seq_one_letter_code
_entity_poly.pdbx_strand_id
1 'polypeptide(L)'
;MATLRGFSPDDDTPVFVISVAAELAGMHAQTLRQYDRLGLVSPSRTRGGGRRYSARDIATLREVQRLSQEEGVSLAGIQRILELEHQVDALRARVQELAEELDRVRDAHTQPGSRVFAVGPAGEIIAMRAGQRPRPNRSQALVVWQPHF
;
A
#
# COMPACT_ATOMS: atom_id res chain seq x y z
N MET A 1 20.40 -1.73 -15.84
CA MET A 1 19.08 -1.22 -15.39
C MET A 1 18.04 -1.59 -16.45
N ALA A 2 17.47 -2.80 -16.36
CA ALA A 2 16.43 -3.24 -17.29
C ALA A 2 15.08 -2.68 -16.86
N THR A 3 14.52 -1.77 -17.67
CA THR A 3 13.14 -1.30 -17.59
C THR A 3 12.18 -2.48 -17.84
N LEU A 4 11.52 -2.96 -16.79
CA LEU A 4 10.38 -3.88 -16.92
C LEU A 4 9.22 -3.12 -17.58
N ARG A 5 8.96 -3.46 -18.85
CA ARG A 5 7.87 -2.90 -19.66
C ARG A 5 6.50 -3.27 -19.06
N GLY A 6 5.66 -2.24 -18.98
CA GLY A 6 4.19 -2.20 -18.91
C GLY A 6 3.43 -3.50 -18.61
N PHE A 7 2.77 -3.51 -17.46
CA PHE A 7 1.74 -4.47 -17.11
C PHE A 7 0.36 -3.87 -17.45
N SER A 8 -0.36 -4.44 -18.40
CA SER A 8 -1.74 -4.06 -18.72
C SER A 8 -2.70 -4.86 -17.82
N PRO A 9 -3.79 -4.31 -17.28
CA PRO A 9 -4.72 -5.06 -16.43
C PRO A 9 -5.34 -6.30 -17.11
N ASP A 10 -5.38 -6.34 -18.45
CA ASP A 10 -5.80 -7.53 -19.21
C ASP A 10 -4.83 -8.72 -19.07
N ASP A 11 -3.58 -8.48 -18.68
CA ASP A 11 -2.51 -9.48 -18.62
C ASP A 11 -2.72 -10.51 -17.50
N ASP A 12 -3.58 -10.23 -16.52
CA ASP A 12 -3.96 -11.15 -15.44
C ASP A 12 -5.08 -12.13 -15.87
N THR A 13 -5.72 -11.93 -17.03
CA THR A 13 -6.84 -12.79 -17.45
C THR A 13 -6.35 -14.20 -17.83
N PRO A 14 -6.79 -15.26 -17.13
CA PRO A 14 -6.28 -16.61 -17.35
C PRO A 14 -6.95 -17.29 -18.55
N VAL A 15 -6.43 -17.04 -19.74
CA VAL A 15 -6.99 -17.53 -21.01
C VAL A 15 -6.22 -18.72 -21.60
N PHE A 16 -4.92 -18.84 -21.34
CA PHE A 16 -4.05 -19.79 -22.02
C PHE A 16 -4.09 -21.18 -21.37
N VAL A 17 -4.32 -22.22 -22.17
CA VAL A 17 -4.15 -23.61 -21.70
C VAL A 17 -2.67 -23.95 -21.54
N ILE A 18 -2.36 -25.01 -20.79
CA ILE A 18 -0.98 -25.43 -20.54
C ILE A 18 -0.14 -25.67 -21.80
N SER A 19 -0.72 -26.18 -22.90
CA SER A 19 0.03 -26.39 -24.15
C SER A 19 0.46 -25.06 -24.77
N VAL A 20 -0.47 -24.12 -24.87
CA VAL A 20 -0.21 -22.77 -25.39
C VAL A 20 0.75 -22.01 -24.48
N ALA A 21 0.57 -22.10 -23.17
CA ALA A 21 1.48 -21.47 -22.20
C ALA A 21 2.89 -22.05 -22.29
N ALA A 22 3.04 -23.36 -22.53
CA ALA A 22 4.34 -24.01 -22.71
C ALA A 22 5.05 -23.50 -23.96
N GLU A 23 4.34 -23.40 -25.09
CA GLU A 23 4.85 -22.84 -26.33
C GLU A 23 5.26 -21.37 -26.17
N LEU A 24 4.40 -20.56 -25.57
CA LEU A 24 4.69 -19.15 -25.31
C LEU A 24 5.87 -18.99 -24.34
N ALA A 25 5.96 -19.81 -23.30
CA ALA A 25 7.07 -19.77 -22.36
C ALA A 25 8.39 -20.34 -22.93
N GLY A 26 8.37 -21.05 -24.06
CA GLY A 26 9.55 -21.73 -24.59
C GLY A 26 9.98 -22.93 -23.75
N MET A 27 9.02 -23.61 -23.11
CA MET A 27 9.26 -24.68 -22.15
C MET A 27 8.43 -25.92 -22.44
N HIS A 28 8.80 -27.05 -21.84
CA HIS A 28 7.97 -28.24 -21.88
C HIS A 28 6.81 -28.14 -20.88
N ALA A 29 5.62 -28.64 -21.24
CA ALA A 29 4.45 -28.65 -20.35
C ALA A 29 4.69 -29.34 -19.00
N GLN A 30 5.63 -30.31 -18.95
CA GLN A 30 6.03 -30.95 -17.69
C GLN A 30 6.77 -29.99 -16.75
N THR A 31 7.60 -29.10 -17.28
CA THR A 31 8.31 -28.06 -16.52
C THR A 31 7.32 -27.08 -15.91
N LEU A 32 6.31 -26.64 -16.69
CA LEU A 32 5.23 -25.79 -16.18
C LEU A 32 4.48 -26.46 -15.02
N ARG A 33 4.21 -27.77 -15.11
CA ARG A 33 3.60 -28.53 -14.00
C ARG A 33 4.51 -28.61 -12.78
N GLN A 34 5.82 -28.71 -12.99
CA GLN A 34 6.77 -28.70 -11.89
C GLN A 34 6.81 -27.33 -11.20
N TYR A 35 6.83 -26.24 -11.96
CA TYR A 35 6.84 -24.88 -11.41
C TYR A 35 5.53 -24.55 -10.68
N ASP A 36 4.38 -24.99 -11.20
CA ASP A 36 3.09 -24.92 -10.49
C ASP A 36 3.12 -25.68 -9.16
N ARG A 37 3.65 -26.91 -9.14
CA ARG A 37 3.78 -27.69 -7.89
C ARG A 37 4.72 -27.05 -6.87
N LEU A 38 5.75 -26.35 -7.34
CA LEU A 38 6.69 -25.61 -6.50
C LEU A 38 6.14 -24.24 -6.07
N GLY A 39 4.95 -23.84 -6.53
CA GLY A 39 4.33 -22.56 -6.20
C GLY A 39 4.99 -21.35 -6.87
N LEU A 40 5.88 -21.57 -7.85
CA LEU A 40 6.57 -20.49 -8.56
C LEU A 40 5.62 -19.66 -9.43
N VAL A 41 4.57 -20.31 -9.95
CA VAL A 41 3.47 -19.69 -10.70
C VAL A 41 2.19 -20.42 -10.32
N SER A 42 1.14 -19.67 -9.99
CA SER A 42 -0.15 -20.22 -9.55
C SER A 42 -1.23 -19.99 -10.63
N PRO A 43 -1.37 -20.88 -11.61
CA PRO A 43 -2.39 -20.74 -12.64
C PRO A 43 -3.81 -20.90 -12.07
N SER A 44 -4.75 -20.20 -12.68
CA SER A 44 -6.17 -20.39 -12.39
C SER A 44 -6.64 -21.78 -12.82
N ARG A 45 -7.62 -22.35 -12.12
CA ARG A 45 -8.19 -23.66 -12.45
C ARG A 45 -9.59 -23.51 -13.01
N THR A 46 -9.86 -24.22 -14.11
CA THR A 46 -11.22 -24.36 -14.66
C THR A 46 -12.05 -25.33 -13.82
N ARG A 47 -13.39 -25.31 -13.98
CA ARG A 47 -14.30 -26.30 -13.37
C ARG A 47 -13.93 -27.77 -13.66
N GLY A 48 -13.31 -28.03 -14.81
CA GLY A 48 -12.81 -29.37 -15.19
C GLY A 48 -11.40 -29.70 -14.67
N GLY A 49 -10.82 -28.87 -13.79
CA GLY A 49 -9.47 -29.09 -13.22
C GLY A 49 -8.31 -28.72 -14.14
N GLY A 50 -8.56 -28.24 -15.35
CA GLY A 50 -7.54 -27.76 -16.28
C GLY A 50 -6.94 -26.42 -15.84
N ARG A 51 -5.61 -26.28 -16.00
CA ARG A 51 -4.85 -25.06 -15.70
C ARG A 51 -5.06 -24.00 -16.79
N ARG A 52 -5.24 -22.76 -16.37
CA ARG A 52 -5.32 -21.57 -17.20
C ARG A 52 -4.28 -20.57 -16.73
N TYR A 53 -3.43 -20.18 -17.67
CA TYR A 53 -2.35 -19.23 -17.45
C TYR A 53 -2.76 -17.88 -18.03
N SER A 54 -2.38 -16.82 -17.35
CA SER A 54 -2.49 -15.45 -17.86
C SER A 54 -1.23 -15.05 -18.63
N ALA A 55 -1.23 -13.86 -19.25
CA ALA A 55 -0.02 -13.34 -19.88
C ALA A 55 1.08 -13.05 -18.84
N ARG A 56 0.67 -12.59 -17.64
CA ARG A 56 1.56 -12.44 -16.48
C ARG A 56 2.23 -13.74 -16.10
N ASP A 57 1.45 -14.82 -15.98
CA ASP A 57 2.00 -16.11 -15.60
C ASP A 57 3.09 -16.56 -16.58
N ILE A 58 2.89 -16.32 -17.88
CA ILE A 58 3.87 -16.64 -18.92
C ILE A 58 5.13 -15.78 -18.78
N ALA A 59 5.00 -14.49 -18.48
CA ALA A 59 6.15 -13.62 -18.22
C ALA A 59 6.95 -14.10 -16.99
N THR A 60 6.26 -14.44 -15.90
CA THR A 60 6.88 -14.98 -14.69
C THR A 60 7.58 -16.31 -14.99
N LEU A 61 6.96 -17.22 -15.74
CA LEU A 61 7.60 -18.47 -16.15
C LEU A 61 8.92 -18.20 -16.87
N ARG A 62 8.92 -17.33 -17.88
CA ARG A 62 10.14 -16.98 -18.65
C ARG A 62 11.22 -16.40 -17.74
N GLU A 63 10.86 -15.54 -16.80
CA GLU A 63 11.83 -14.96 -15.87
C GLU A 63 12.43 -16.00 -14.92
N VAL A 64 11.59 -16.90 -14.38
CA VAL A 64 12.06 -18.03 -13.55
C VAL A 64 13.04 -18.92 -14.33
N GLN A 65 12.76 -19.21 -15.60
CA GLN A 65 13.68 -19.98 -16.44
C GLN A 65 14.99 -19.22 -16.69
N ARG A 66 14.92 -17.93 -16.99
CA ARG A 66 16.09 -17.08 -17.20
C ARG A 66 17.00 -17.08 -15.97
N LEU A 67 16.45 -16.82 -14.79
CA LEU A 67 17.17 -16.86 -13.50
C LEU A 67 17.78 -18.25 -13.21
N SER A 68 17.04 -19.31 -13.54
CA SER A 68 17.52 -20.68 -13.31
C SER A 68 18.64 -21.09 -14.27
N GLN A 69 18.54 -20.73 -15.55
CA GLN A 69 19.49 -21.17 -16.60
C GLN A 69 20.70 -20.26 -16.74
N GLU A 70 20.52 -18.93 -16.67
CA GLU A 70 21.60 -17.97 -16.88
C GLU A 70 22.35 -17.65 -15.59
N GLU A 71 21.64 -17.51 -14.47
CA GLU A 71 22.21 -17.09 -13.18
C GLU A 71 22.46 -18.26 -12.23
N GLY A 72 22.07 -19.49 -12.61
CA GLY A 72 22.29 -20.71 -11.84
C GLY A 72 21.52 -20.75 -10.51
N VAL A 73 20.48 -19.94 -10.36
CA VAL A 73 19.71 -19.85 -9.12
C VAL A 73 18.87 -21.12 -8.97
N SER A 74 18.90 -21.72 -7.77
CA SER A 74 18.05 -22.88 -7.47
C SER A 74 16.58 -22.48 -7.47
N LEU A 75 15.69 -23.38 -7.92
CA LEU A 75 14.24 -23.13 -7.91
C LEU A 75 13.70 -22.80 -6.50
N ALA A 76 14.30 -23.38 -5.46
CA ALA A 76 13.99 -23.06 -4.07
C ALA A 76 14.41 -21.62 -3.71
N GLY A 77 15.55 -21.16 -4.22
CA GLY A 77 15.99 -19.76 -4.08
C GLY A 77 15.03 -18.80 -4.77
N ILE A 78 14.63 -19.11 -6.01
CA ILE A 78 13.66 -18.30 -6.76
C ILE A 78 12.31 -18.24 -6.02
N GLN A 79 11.82 -19.38 -5.53
CA GLN A 79 10.59 -19.43 -4.72
C GLN A 79 10.72 -18.52 -3.50
N ARG A 80 11.85 -18.60 -2.79
CA ARG A 80 12.07 -17.77 -1.60
C ARG A 80 12.10 -16.28 -1.91
N ILE A 81 12.70 -15.90 -3.04
CA ILE A 81 12.72 -14.50 -3.50
C ILE A 81 11.30 -14.02 -3.79
N LEU A 82 10.51 -14.78 -4.55
CA LEU A 82 9.11 -14.43 -4.87
C LEU A 82 8.25 -14.30 -3.60
N GLU A 83 8.41 -15.20 -2.64
CA GLU A 83 7.74 -15.12 -1.34
C GLU A 83 8.10 -13.82 -0.58
N LEU A 84 9.38 -13.44 -0.60
CA LEU A 84 9.85 -12.22 0.05
C LEU A 84 9.34 -10.97 -0.67
N GLU A 85 9.32 -10.95 -1.99
CA GLU A 85 8.74 -9.86 -2.78
C GLU A 85 7.25 -9.66 -2.46
N HIS A 86 6.48 -10.74 -2.42
CA HIS A 86 5.07 -10.69 -2.00
C HIS A 86 4.90 -10.15 -0.58
N GLN A 87 5.78 -10.54 0.36
CA GLN A 87 5.75 -10.01 1.73
C GLN A 87 6.07 -8.51 1.75
N VAL A 88 7.06 -8.07 0.99
CA VAL A 88 7.41 -6.65 0.87
C VAL A 88 6.25 -5.84 0.30
N ASP A 89 5.57 -6.33 -0.73
CA ASP A 89 4.42 -5.64 -1.32
C ASP A 89 3.23 -5.58 -0.35
N ALA A 90 2.96 -6.67 0.37
CA ALA A 90 1.93 -6.68 1.42
C ALA A 90 2.26 -5.70 2.56
N LEU A 91 3.51 -5.64 2.99
CA LEU A 91 3.97 -4.68 4.01
C LEU A 91 3.87 -3.24 3.51
N ARG A 92 4.23 -2.98 2.26
CA ARG A 92 4.08 -1.65 1.65
C ARG A 92 2.62 -1.23 1.59
N ALA A 93 1.72 -2.11 1.17
CA ALA A 93 0.28 -1.85 1.17
C ALA A 93 -0.23 -1.53 2.59
N ARG A 94 0.22 -2.30 3.58
CA ARG A 94 -0.16 -2.06 4.99
C ARG A 94 0.39 -0.74 5.53
N VAL A 95 1.61 -0.35 5.16
CA VAL A 95 2.20 0.95 5.53
C VAL A 95 1.40 2.09 4.91
N GLN A 96 0.98 1.97 3.64
CA GLN A 96 0.13 2.97 3.00
C GLN A 96 -1.22 3.11 3.71
N GLU A 97 -1.90 1.99 3.99
CA GLU A 97 -3.18 1.99 4.71
C GLU A 97 -3.07 2.66 6.10
N LEU A 98 -2.02 2.35 6.85
CA LEU A 98 -1.76 2.96 8.16
C LEU A 98 -1.43 4.45 8.06
N ALA A 99 -0.69 4.86 7.03
CA ALA A 99 -0.41 6.27 6.78
C ALA A 99 -1.70 7.05 6.51
N GLU A 100 -2.58 6.52 5.66
CA GLU A 100 -3.89 7.11 5.37
C GLU A 100 -4.79 7.16 6.61
N GLU A 101 -4.71 6.18 7.51
CA GLU A 101 -5.42 6.20 8.79
C GLU A 101 -4.88 7.29 9.72
N LEU A 102 -3.55 7.42 9.84
CA LEU A 102 -2.92 8.46 10.65
C LEU A 102 -3.28 9.87 10.14
N ASP A 103 -3.30 10.07 8.83
CA ASP A 103 -3.67 11.35 8.24
C ASP A 103 -5.15 11.68 8.50
N ARG A 104 -6.06 10.70 8.39
CA ARG A 104 -7.47 10.87 8.78
C ARG A 104 -7.64 11.26 10.25
N VAL A 105 -6.90 10.62 11.15
CA VAL A 105 -6.95 10.94 12.59
C VAL A 105 -6.37 12.34 12.83
N ARG A 106 -5.26 12.71 12.19
CA ARG A 106 -4.67 14.05 12.29
C ARG A 106 -5.61 15.14 11.79
N ASP A 107 -6.27 14.94 10.65
CA ASP A 107 -7.23 15.88 10.10
C ASP A 107 -8.45 16.05 11.01
N ALA A 108 -8.95 14.95 11.60
CA ALA A 108 -10.03 15.02 12.59
C ALA A 108 -9.61 15.81 13.85
N HIS A 109 -8.36 15.66 14.30
CA HIS A 109 -7.81 16.43 15.43
C HIS A 109 -7.40 17.86 15.08
N THR A 110 -7.21 18.17 13.79
CA THR A 110 -6.93 19.51 13.27
C THR A 110 -8.21 20.29 12.98
N GLN A 111 -9.34 19.61 12.78
CA GLN A 111 -10.68 20.21 12.63
C GLN A 111 -11.62 20.20 13.87
N PRO A 112 -11.19 20.42 15.12
CA PRO A 112 -12.12 20.88 16.16
C PRO A 112 -12.25 22.40 16.04
N GLY A 113 -12.86 22.87 14.93
CA GLY A 113 -13.28 24.25 14.68
C GLY A 113 -12.45 25.31 15.38
N SER A 114 -11.25 25.60 14.86
CA SER A 114 -10.38 26.73 15.21
C SER A 114 -10.69 27.33 16.59
N ARG A 115 -10.37 26.60 17.66
CA ARG A 115 -10.52 27.14 19.01
C ARG A 115 -9.38 28.13 19.21
N VAL A 116 -9.70 29.41 19.17
CA VAL A 116 -8.74 30.45 19.53
C VAL A 116 -8.71 30.48 21.06
N PHE A 117 -7.54 30.52 21.65
CA PHE A 117 -7.39 30.73 23.09
C PHE A 117 -7.19 32.23 23.31
N ALA A 118 -8.07 32.86 24.08
CA ALA A 118 -7.87 34.23 24.54
C ALA A 118 -7.46 34.22 26.01
N VAL A 119 -6.60 35.17 26.37
CA VAL A 119 -6.23 35.44 27.76
C VAL A 119 -7.14 36.55 28.28
N GLY A 120 -7.87 36.25 29.35
CA GLY A 120 -8.69 37.23 30.04
C GLY A 120 -7.84 38.17 30.91
N PRO A 121 -8.42 39.30 31.36
CA PRO A 121 -7.71 40.31 32.12
C PRO A 121 -7.24 39.84 33.52
N ALA A 122 -7.74 38.70 34.02
CA ALA A 122 -7.28 38.10 35.27
C ALA A 122 -6.30 36.92 35.03
N GLY A 123 -5.82 36.73 33.79
CA GLY A 123 -4.88 35.67 33.42
C GLY A 123 -5.53 34.32 33.14
N GLU A 124 -6.85 34.23 33.12
CA GLU A 124 -7.58 33.02 32.78
C GLU A 124 -7.50 32.70 31.28
N ILE A 125 -7.35 31.42 30.93
CA ILE A 125 -7.33 30.96 29.55
C ILE A 125 -8.75 30.52 29.16
N ILE A 126 -9.32 31.16 28.13
CA ILE A 126 -10.67 30.87 27.65
C ILE A 126 -10.59 30.29 26.24
N ALA A 127 -11.09 29.06 26.06
CA ALA A 127 -11.24 28.47 24.73
C ALA A 127 -12.50 29.03 24.06
N MET A 128 -12.34 29.70 22.91
CA MET A 128 -13.43 30.30 22.12
C MET A 128 -13.45 29.75 20.69
N ARG A 129 -14.62 29.72 20.05
CA ARG A 129 -14.71 29.35 18.63
C ARG A 129 -14.17 30.49 17.75
N ALA A 130 -13.50 30.16 16.65
CA ALA A 130 -13.11 31.15 15.64
C ALA A 130 -14.30 32.01 15.22
N GLY A 131 -14.11 33.33 15.18
CA GLY A 131 -15.16 34.29 14.85
C GLY A 131 -16.05 34.71 16.03
N GLN A 132 -15.89 34.12 17.22
CA GLN A 132 -16.59 34.55 18.43
C GLN A 132 -15.86 35.76 19.05
N ARG A 133 -16.47 36.94 19.04
CA ARG A 133 -15.93 38.12 19.72
C ARG A 133 -16.07 37.93 21.24
N PRO A 134 -15.03 38.19 22.05
CA PRO A 134 -15.17 38.17 23.50
C PRO A 134 -16.29 39.14 23.89
N ARG A 135 -17.34 38.63 24.54
CA ARG A 135 -18.34 39.50 25.16
C ARG A 135 -17.69 40.06 26.42
N PRO A 136 -17.44 41.37 26.51
CA PRO A 136 -16.90 41.93 27.74
C PRO A 136 -17.93 41.67 28.83
N ASN A 137 -17.59 40.85 29.81
CA ASN A 137 -18.29 40.90 31.07
C ASN A 137 -18.05 42.32 31.59
N ARG A 138 -19.09 43.17 31.60
CA ARG A 138 -19.02 44.48 32.23
C ARG A 138 -18.97 44.28 33.74
N SER A 139 -17.87 43.72 34.23
CA SER A 139 -17.43 43.94 35.59
C SER A 139 -17.05 45.41 35.64
N GLN A 140 -17.94 46.25 36.18
CA GLN A 140 -17.68 47.67 36.48
C GLN A 140 -16.68 47.82 37.64
N ALA A 141 -15.73 46.89 37.78
CA ALA A 141 -14.70 46.95 38.79
C ALA A 141 -13.60 47.89 38.28
N LEU A 142 -13.69 49.15 38.69
CA LEU A 142 -12.60 50.12 38.63
C LEU A 142 -11.44 49.57 39.46
N VAL A 143 -10.41 49.04 38.80
CA VAL A 143 -9.12 48.81 39.46
C VAL A 143 -8.34 50.12 39.41
N VAL A 144 -8.15 50.73 40.57
CA VAL A 144 -7.27 51.89 40.72
C VAL A 144 -5.84 51.39 40.54
N TRP A 145 -5.26 51.69 39.38
CA TRP A 145 -3.85 51.42 39.11
C TRP A 145 -3.00 52.39 39.92
N GLN A 146 -2.23 51.87 40.88
CA GLN A 146 -1.19 52.62 41.59
C GLN A 146 0.18 52.15 41.10
N PRO A 147 0.93 52.97 40.34
CA PRO A 147 2.33 52.67 40.04
C PRO A 147 3.17 52.89 41.30
N HIS A 148 4.14 52.02 41.50
CA HIS A 148 5.21 52.24 42.47
C HIS A 148 6.48 52.29 41.60
N PHE A 149 7.15 53.45 41.61
CA PHE A 149 8.49 53.62 41.03
C PHE A 149 9.53 53.24 42.07
#